data_AF-A0A8H7FH96-F1
#
_entry.id   AF-A0A8H7FH96-F1
#
_cell.length_a   1.000
_cell.length_b   1.000
_cell.length_c   1.000
_cell.angle_alpha   90.00
_cell.angle_beta   90.00
_cell.angle_gamma   90.00
#
_symmetry.space_group_name_H-M   'P 1'
#
loop_
_entity.id
_entity.type
_entity.pdbx_description
1 polymer ?
#
loop_
_entity_poly.entity_id
_entity_poly.type
_entity_poly.pdbx_seq_one_letter_code
_entity_poly.pdbx_strand_id
1 'polypeptide(L)'
;MQRPLNKNDFLFPGLASTGRLKIGTPVTRADIERMLEFFVAGGDVLGTRKGKFTTHCFRRGGAQWCFMWQPGPKWSLKAVKWWGGWAQSESVGTLTRYLLDELCKYEYGYSDMLMPSRTYERHITFMGDVGSQQREPDHPSKLSHPLSIAAPHHTTPSGSISGSMYLSNSVAPYPSPTPSSIFDSPQGLSGALASHSFSYSLSRTGCHRTLKESRKKVGKVHSKSKPPTLSESAATAAPPAPTTLDPSRLRIPDTHSLDDCIRFWEQGDERRGVPLALKLWPTTFKPAAYRSEAVKWGKIKNVMHEFKEICHSDHDEFETEYPGLSNQYAKLCKAISIARKARGELQERPRKKQRN
;
A
#
# COMPACT_ATOMS: atom_id res chain seq x y z
N MET A 1 -22.43 -31.49 -31.70
CA MET A 1 -21.59 -30.81 -32.71
C MET A 1 -20.27 -30.46 -32.08
N GLN A 2 -19.18 -31.10 -32.49
CA GLN A 2 -17.82 -30.69 -32.12
C GLN A 2 -17.24 -29.90 -33.29
N ARG A 3 -17.38 -28.57 -33.25
CA ARG A 3 -16.66 -27.70 -34.18
C ARG A 3 -15.29 -27.41 -33.53
N PRO A 4 -14.17 -27.55 -34.26
CA PRO A 4 -12.86 -27.15 -33.75
C PRO A 4 -12.82 -25.65 -33.42
N LEU A 5 -12.06 -25.28 -32.38
CA LEU A 5 -11.87 -23.88 -31.98
C LEU A 5 -11.00 -23.17 -33.02
N ASN A 6 -11.54 -22.16 -33.68
CA ASN A 6 -10.78 -21.37 -34.65
C ASN A 6 -9.93 -20.32 -33.93
N LYS A 7 -8.84 -19.88 -34.57
CA LYS A 7 -7.91 -18.87 -34.03
C LYS A 7 -8.59 -17.54 -33.64
N ASN A 8 -9.72 -17.22 -34.28
CA ASN A 8 -10.48 -15.99 -34.03
C ASN A 8 -11.68 -16.19 -33.09
N ASP A 9 -11.91 -17.41 -32.62
CA ASP A 9 -12.99 -17.67 -31.67
C ASP A 9 -12.57 -17.22 -30.26
N PHE A 10 -13.51 -16.63 -29.52
CA PHE A 10 -13.30 -16.32 -28.12
C PHE A 10 -13.31 -17.62 -27.29
N LEU A 11 -12.38 -17.72 -26.33
CA LEU A 11 -12.33 -18.84 -25.39
C LEU A 11 -13.63 -18.98 -24.57
N PHE A 12 -14.23 -17.84 -24.23
CA PHE A 12 -15.53 -17.74 -23.57
C PHE A 12 -16.52 -17.03 -24.51
N PRO A 13 -17.23 -17.78 -25.37
CA PRO A 13 -18.22 -17.19 -26.25
C PRO A 13 -19.44 -16.71 -25.44
N GLY A 14 -20.16 -15.72 -25.97
CA GLY A 14 -21.38 -15.22 -25.37
C GLY A 14 -22.46 -16.30 -25.29
N LEU A 15 -23.35 -16.17 -24.32
CA LEU A 15 -24.49 -17.08 -24.15
C LEU A 15 -25.76 -16.41 -24.69
N ALA A 16 -26.51 -17.12 -25.52
CA ALA A 16 -27.86 -16.72 -25.88
C ALA A 16 -28.82 -17.02 -24.73
N SER A 17 -29.95 -16.31 -24.68
CA SER A 17 -31.05 -16.60 -23.74
C SER A 17 -31.58 -18.04 -23.86
N THR A 18 -31.37 -18.68 -25.02
CA THR A 18 -31.71 -20.08 -25.28
C THR A 18 -30.72 -21.09 -24.71
N GLY A 19 -29.65 -20.64 -24.04
CA GLY A 19 -28.56 -21.48 -23.53
C GLY A 19 -27.55 -21.92 -24.61
N ARG A 20 -27.73 -21.50 -25.87
CA ARG A 20 -26.77 -21.78 -26.95
C ARG A 20 -25.59 -20.81 -26.94
N LEU A 21 -24.40 -21.31 -27.29
CA LEU A 21 -23.19 -20.49 -27.43
C LEU A 21 -23.25 -19.63 -28.71
N LYS A 22 -22.94 -18.35 -28.58
CA LYS A 22 -22.77 -17.38 -29.67
C LYS A 22 -21.31 -17.33 -30.08
N ILE A 23 -20.90 -18.23 -30.97
CA ILE A 23 -19.54 -18.26 -31.51
C ILE A 23 -19.23 -16.92 -32.20
N GLY A 24 -18.04 -16.38 -31.97
CA GLY A 24 -17.61 -15.09 -32.52
C GLY A 24 -18.06 -13.85 -31.73
N THR A 25 -18.87 -14.02 -30.69
CA THR A 25 -19.21 -12.94 -29.74
C THR A 25 -18.55 -13.23 -28.40
N PRO A 26 -17.86 -12.28 -27.75
CA PRO A 26 -17.29 -12.51 -26.43
C PRO A 26 -18.39 -12.53 -25.36
N VAL A 27 -18.20 -13.30 -24.29
CA VAL A 27 -19.04 -13.21 -23.10
C VAL A 27 -18.96 -11.79 -22.51
N THR A 28 -20.13 -11.22 -22.20
CA THR A 28 -20.16 -9.90 -21.57
C THR A 28 -19.99 -10.01 -20.06
N ARG A 29 -19.56 -8.92 -19.42
CA ARG A 29 -19.50 -8.87 -17.95
C ARG A 29 -20.86 -9.15 -17.30
N ALA A 30 -21.95 -8.64 -17.88
CA ALA A 30 -23.30 -8.86 -17.37
C ALA A 30 -23.69 -10.34 -17.43
N ASP A 31 -23.26 -11.06 -18.47
CA ASP A 31 -23.50 -12.50 -18.57
C ASP A 31 -22.75 -13.27 -17.48
N ILE A 32 -21.49 -12.90 -17.20
CA ILE A 32 -20.72 -13.50 -16.09
C ILE A 32 -21.39 -13.21 -14.75
N GLU A 33 -21.83 -11.97 -14.50
CA GLU A 33 -22.51 -11.61 -13.25
C GLU A 33 -23.81 -12.40 -13.07
N ARG A 34 -24.61 -12.57 -14.14
CA ARG A 34 -25.83 -13.39 -14.11
C ARG A 34 -25.52 -14.88 -13.85
N MET A 35 -24.47 -15.41 -14.45
CA MET A 35 -24.02 -16.79 -14.17
C MET A 35 -23.59 -16.95 -12.71
N LEU A 36 -22.86 -15.98 -12.17
CA LEU A 36 -22.45 -16.00 -10.76
C LEU A 36 -23.67 -16.00 -9.84
N GLU A 37 -24.65 -15.14 -10.08
CA GLU A 37 -25.91 -15.12 -9.33
C GLU A 37 -26.62 -16.48 -9.38
N PHE A 38 -26.71 -17.07 -10.56
CA PHE A 38 -27.31 -18.41 -10.74
C PHE A 38 -26.60 -19.49 -9.91
N PHE A 39 -25.26 -19.57 -9.97
CA PHE A 39 -24.49 -20.55 -9.20
C PHE A 39 -24.55 -20.31 -7.69
N VAL A 40 -24.50 -19.05 -7.26
CA VAL A 40 -24.58 -18.68 -5.84
C VAL A 40 -25.94 -19.06 -5.26
N ALA A 41 -27.02 -18.80 -6.01
CA ALA A 41 -28.37 -19.19 -5.61
C ALA A 41 -28.54 -20.70 -5.59
N GLY A 42 -28.08 -21.40 -6.64
CA GLY A 42 -28.19 -22.86 -6.73
C GLY A 42 -27.35 -23.62 -5.71
N GLY A 43 -26.21 -23.06 -5.30
CA GLY A 43 -25.33 -23.65 -4.28
C GLY A 43 -25.62 -23.23 -2.85
N ASP A 44 -26.65 -22.40 -2.62
CA ASP A 44 -26.98 -21.81 -1.31
C ASP A 44 -25.77 -21.23 -0.56
N VAL A 45 -24.83 -20.64 -1.31
CA VAL A 45 -23.52 -20.21 -0.76
C VAL A 45 -23.68 -19.06 0.24
N LEU A 46 -24.74 -18.27 0.09
CA LEU A 46 -25.05 -17.17 0.99
C LEU A 46 -25.81 -17.65 2.24
N GLY A 47 -26.54 -18.77 2.18
CA GLY A 47 -27.44 -19.21 3.25
C GLY A 47 -28.33 -18.07 3.72
N THR A 48 -28.25 -17.71 5.01
CA THR A 48 -29.00 -16.60 5.60
C THR A 48 -28.36 -15.22 5.43
N ARG A 49 -27.17 -15.14 4.83
CA ARG A 49 -26.41 -13.88 4.70
C ARG A 49 -26.95 -13.05 3.54
N LYS A 50 -27.15 -11.76 3.79
CA LYS A 50 -27.45 -10.78 2.74
C LYS A 50 -26.17 -10.40 2.01
N GLY A 51 -26.16 -10.47 0.68
CA GLY A 51 -25.01 -10.05 -0.13
C GLY A 51 -25.09 -10.52 -1.58
N LYS A 52 -24.05 -10.21 -2.35
CA LYS A 52 -23.84 -10.75 -3.70
C LYS A 52 -22.37 -11.03 -3.93
N PHE A 53 -22.07 -12.15 -4.59
CA PHE A 53 -20.73 -12.37 -5.12
C PHE A 53 -20.60 -11.66 -6.47
N THR A 54 -19.45 -11.03 -6.67
CA THR A 54 -19.09 -10.39 -7.93
C THR A 54 -17.79 -10.99 -8.43
N THR A 55 -17.44 -10.73 -9.69
CA THR A 55 -16.12 -11.11 -10.23
C THR A 55 -14.96 -10.60 -9.37
N HIS A 56 -15.13 -9.44 -8.73
CA HIS A 56 -14.16 -8.86 -7.80
C HIS A 56 -13.96 -9.71 -6.54
N CYS A 57 -15.03 -10.35 -6.03
CA CYS A 57 -14.96 -11.24 -4.87
C CYS A 57 -14.05 -12.44 -5.14
N PHE A 58 -14.11 -13.05 -6.33
CA PHE A 58 -13.25 -14.18 -6.69
C PHE A 58 -11.80 -13.77 -6.85
N ARG A 59 -11.53 -12.62 -7.46
CA ARG A 59 -10.16 -12.07 -7.53
C ARG A 59 -9.61 -11.81 -6.12
N ARG A 60 -10.44 -11.31 -5.21
CA ARG A 60 -10.07 -11.09 -3.80
C ARG A 60 -9.81 -12.41 -3.07
N GLY A 61 -10.79 -13.30 -3.07
CA GLY A 61 -10.73 -14.58 -2.38
C GLY A 61 -9.58 -15.46 -2.88
N GLY A 62 -9.34 -15.49 -4.19
CA GLY A 62 -8.19 -16.20 -4.77
C GLY A 62 -6.85 -15.63 -4.31
N ALA A 63 -6.71 -14.30 -4.27
CA ALA A 63 -5.50 -13.67 -3.79
C ALA A 63 -5.26 -13.90 -2.30
N GLN A 64 -6.32 -13.85 -1.48
CA GLN A 64 -6.25 -14.19 -0.06
C GLN A 64 -5.92 -15.66 0.14
N TRP A 65 -6.51 -16.56 -0.65
CA TRP A 65 -6.21 -17.99 -0.58
C TRP A 65 -4.74 -18.27 -0.90
N CYS A 66 -4.21 -17.75 -2.01
CA CYS A 66 -2.79 -17.91 -2.35
C CYS A 66 -1.85 -17.29 -1.29
N PHE A 67 -2.26 -16.17 -0.68
CA PHE A 67 -1.45 -15.47 0.31
C PHE A 67 -1.51 -16.09 1.71
N MET A 68 -2.62 -16.73 2.09
CA MET A 68 -2.93 -17.07 3.48
C MET A 68 -3.30 -18.53 3.71
N TRP A 69 -4.17 -19.06 2.86
CA TRP A 69 -4.85 -20.34 3.12
C TRP A 69 -4.36 -21.49 2.25
N GLN A 70 -3.43 -21.23 1.32
CA GLN A 70 -2.82 -22.27 0.52
C GLN A 70 -2.05 -23.24 1.44
N PRO A 71 -2.27 -24.57 1.35
CA PRO A 71 -1.66 -25.55 2.24
C PRO A 71 -0.14 -25.73 2.02
N GLY A 72 0.37 -25.31 0.85
CA GLY A 72 1.79 -25.34 0.52
C GLY A 72 2.51 -24.02 0.84
N PRO A 73 3.64 -23.75 0.16
CA PRO A 73 4.32 -22.47 0.26
C PRO A 73 3.38 -21.32 -0.14
N LYS A 74 3.14 -20.42 0.81
CA LYS A 74 2.30 -19.24 0.56
C LYS A 74 2.98 -18.35 -0.47
N TRP A 75 2.16 -17.69 -1.28
CA TRP A 75 2.69 -16.79 -2.29
C TRP A 75 3.24 -15.52 -1.65
N SER A 76 4.41 -15.08 -2.14
CA SER A 76 4.91 -13.75 -1.80
C SER A 76 3.94 -12.67 -2.28
N LEU A 77 3.95 -11.50 -1.62
CA LEU A 77 3.16 -10.35 -2.07
C LEU A 77 3.44 -9.98 -3.53
N LYS A 78 4.68 -10.17 -4.01
CA LYS A 78 5.04 -9.92 -5.41
C LYS A 78 4.35 -10.90 -6.37
N ALA A 79 4.27 -12.18 -6.00
CA ALA A 79 3.57 -13.20 -6.79
C ALA A 79 2.06 -12.96 -6.80
N VAL A 80 1.46 -12.65 -5.66
CA VAL A 80 0.03 -12.27 -5.56
C VAL A 80 -0.24 -11.03 -6.41
N LYS A 81 0.60 -10.00 -6.29
CA LYS A 81 0.49 -8.75 -7.07
C LYS A 81 0.51 -9.01 -8.58
N TRP A 82 1.40 -9.88 -9.05
CA TRP A 82 1.49 -10.28 -10.45
C TRP A 82 0.25 -11.06 -10.90
N TRP A 83 -0.15 -12.09 -10.16
CA TRP A 83 -1.28 -12.95 -10.53
C TRP A 83 -2.60 -12.19 -10.59
N GLY A 84 -2.87 -11.33 -9.60
CA GLY A 84 -4.09 -10.55 -9.61
C GLY A 84 -4.02 -9.32 -10.51
N GLY A 85 -2.95 -9.11 -11.28
CA GLY A 85 -2.85 -8.01 -12.24
C GLY A 85 -2.87 -6.62 -11.60
N TRP A 86 -2.30 -6.46 -10.41
CA TRP A 86 -2.17 -5.16 -9.77
C TRP A 86 -1.05 -4.35 -10.41
N ALA A 87 -1.23 -3.03 -10.49
CA ALA A 87 -0.24 -2.16 -11.12
C ALA A 87 1.05 -2.14 -10.29
N GLN A 88 2.22 -2.11 -10.94
CA GLN A 88 3.50 -2.13 -10.23
C GLN A 88 3.69 -0.93 -9.29
N SER A 89 3.05 0.19 -9.60
CA SER A 89 3.00 1.41 -8.78
C SER A 89 2.05 1.34 -7.58
N GLU A 90 1.20 0.31 -7.49
CA GLU A 90 0.25 0.17 -6.40
C GLU A 90 0.97 -0.12 -5.09
N SER A 91 0.61 0.61 -4.04
CA SER A 91 1.33 0.54 -2.78
C SER A 91 1.12 -0.82 -2.13
N VAL A 92 2.17 -1.34 -1.47
CA VAL A 92 2.08 -2.56 -0.67
C VAL A 92 0.98 -2.41 0.38
N GLY A 93 0.86 -1.24 1.02
CA GLY A 93 -0.17 -0.97 2.01
C GLY A 93 -1.61 -1.08 1.47
N THR A 94 -1.84 -0.72 0.20
CA THR A 94 -3.13 -0.91 -0.46
C THR A 94 -3.45 -2.38 -0.64
N LEU A 95 -2.48 -3.16 -1.12
CA LEU A 95 -2.65 -4.60 -1.32
C LEU A 95 -2.83 -5.33 0.02
N THR A 96 -2.05 -4.98 1.03
CA THR A 96 -2.17 -5.54 2.38
C THR A 96 -3.53 -5.23 2.98
N ARG A 97 -4.04 -3.99 2.89
CA ARG A 97 -5.43 -3.68 3.31
C ARG A 97 -6.44 -4.52 2.54
N TYR A 98 -6.28 -4.62 1.23
CA TYR A 98 -7.18 -5.40 0.40
C TYR A 98 -7.24 -6.89 0.82
N LEU A 99 -6.10 -7.47 1.22
CA LEU A 99 -6.00 -8.85 1.71
C LEU A 99 -6.51 -9.00 3.15
N LEU A 100 -6.19 -8.06 4.04
CA LEU A 100 -6.43 -8.19 5.49
C LEU A 100 -7.75 -7.56 5.98
N ASP A 101 -8.33 -6.58 5.30
CA ASP A 101 -9.53 -5.85 5.75
C ASP A 101 -10.74 -6.77 5.99
N GLU A 102 -10.77 -7.94 5.37
CA GLU A 102 -11.83 -8.93 5.61
C GLU A 102 -11.60 -9.73 6.89
N LEU A 103 -10.35 -10.04 7.24
CA LEU A 103 -10.04 -10.75 8.49
C LEU A 103 -10.40 -9.93 9.71
N CYS A 104 -10.10 -8.62 9.67
CA CYS A 104 -10.47 -7.71 10.75
C CYS A 104 -11.98 -7.71 11.03
N LYS A 105 -12.84 -8.10 10.06
CA LYS A 105 -14.29 -8.20 10.27
C LYS A 105 -14.73 -9.54 10.85
N TYR A 106 -13.92 -10.59 10.71
CA TYR A 106 -14.21 -11.93 11.25
C TYR A 106 -13.56 -12.18 12.62
N GLU A 107 -12.62 -11.32 13.04
CA GLU A 107 -12.05 -11.35 14.38
C GLU A 107 -13.08 -10.85 15.43
N TYR A 108 -13.88 -11.78 15.97
CA TYR A 108 -14.75 -11.51 17.11
C TYR A 108 -13.97 -11.66 18.43
N GLY A 109 -13.10 -10.69 18.69
CA GLY A 109 -12.35 -10.57 19.93
C GLY A 109 -10.99 -11.30 19.95
N TYR A 110 -10.19 -10.97 20.97
CA TYR A 110 -8.83 -11.49 21.19
C TYR A 110 -8.76 -12.45 22.37
N SER A 111 -9.90 -12.96 22.85
CA SER A 111 -9.97 -13.81 24.05
C SER A 111 -9.16 -15.10 23.89
N ASP A 112 -9.02 -15.58 22.66
CA ASP A 112 -8.25 -16.76 22.31
C ASP A 112 -6.74 -16.49 22.13
N MET A 113 -6.33 -15.22 22.10
CA MET A 113 -4.95 -14.80 21.85
C MET A 113 -4.03 -15.15 23.04
N LEU A 114 -4.61 -15.38 24.22
CA LEU A 114 -3.91 -15.83 25.43
C LEU A 114 -4.12 -17.33 25.71
N MET A 115 -4.83 -18.08 24.86
CA MET A 115 -5.01 -19.51 25.09
C MET A 115 -3.70 -20.25 24.84
N PRO A 116 -3.13 -20.95 25.86
CA PRO A 116 -1.85 -21.64 25.73
C PRO A 116 -1.83 -22.68 24.60
N SER A 117 -2.99 -23.27 24.28
CA SER A 117 -3.16 -24.23 23.20
C SER A 117 -3.07 -23.64 21.79
N ARG A 118 -3.28 -22.33 21.61
CA ARG A 118 -3.19 -21.65 20.29
C ARG A 118 -1.88 -20.91 20.03
N THR A 119 -1.07 -20.69 21.07
CA THR A 119 0.24 -20.01 20.97
C THR A 119 1.20 -20.69 20.01
N TYR A 120 1.12 -22.02 19.89
CA TYR A 120 2.01 -22.79 19.01
C TYR A 120 1.55 -22.75 17.54
N GLU A 121 0.25 -22.80 17.27
CA GLU A 121 -0.25 -23.04 15.92
C GLU A 121 -0.32 -21.77 15.05
N ARG A 122 -0.64 -20.61 15.65
CA ARG A 122 -0.90 -19.36 14.89
C ARG A 122 0.37 -18.71 14.32
N HIS A 123 1.48 -18.76 15.07
CA HIS A 123 2.75 -18.17 14.63
C HIS A 123 3.45 -19.02 13.56
N ILE A 124 3.34 -20.35 13.65
CA ILE A 124 3.90 -21.28 12.66
C ILE A 124 3.11 -21.20 11.34
N THR A 125 1.77 -21.07 11.41
CA THR A 125 0.93 -20.97 10.22
C THR A 125 0.93 -19.61 9.54
N PHE A 126 1.31 -18.49 10.16
CA PHE A 126 1.33 -17.20 9.46
C PHE A 126 2.64 -16.97 8.67
N MET A 127 3.81 -17.27 9.24
CA MET A 127 5.10 -16.98 8.60
C MET A 127 5.63 -18.09 7.69
N GLY A 128 4.94 -19.23 7.56
CA GLY A 128 5.36 -20.28 6.64
C GLY A 128 6.66 -20.93 7.07
N ASP A 129 6.83 -21.16 8.38
CA ASP A 129 7.89 -22.03 8.83
C ASP A 129 7.47 -23.47 8.48
N VAL A 130 7.95 -23.92 7.33
CA VAL A 130 8.01 -25.33 6.99
C VAL A 130 8.82 -25.96 8.10
N GLY A 131 8.13 -26.65 9.01
CA GLY A 131 8.75 -27.55 9.96
C GLY A 131 9.80 -28.36 9.21
N SER A 132 11.06 -28.00 9.44
CA SER A 132 12.15 -28.94 9.38
C SER A 132 11.67 -30.06 10.27
N GLN A 133 11.27 -31.17 9.67
CA GLN A 133 10.89 -32.38 10.38
C GLN A 133 11.94 -32.61 11.46
N GLN A 134 11.56 -32.36 12.71
CA GLN A 134 12.17 -33.08 13.80
C GLN A 134 11.66 -34.51 13.61
N ARG A 135 12.42 -35.29 12.84
CA ARG A 135 12.31 -36.75 12.93
C ARG A 135 12.60 -37.07 14.39
N GLU A 136 11.54 -37.44 15.09
CA GLU A 136 11.61 -38.21 16.33
C GLU A 136 12.70 -39.29 16.18
N PRO A 137 13.72 -39.34 17.06
CA PRO A 137 14.64 -40.45 17.08
C PRO A 137 13.89 -41.69 17.58
N ASP A 138 13.74 -42.67 16.69
CA ASP A 138 13.23 -44.01 16.99
C ASP A 138 13.84 -44.56 18.29
N HIS A 139 13.04 -44.62 19.36
CA HIS A 139 13.40 -45.35 20.57
C HIS A 139 12.89 -46.80 20.44
N PRO A 140 13.78 -47.81 20.43
CA PRO A 140 13.37 -49.20 20.26
C PRO A 140 12.91 -49.79 21.60
N SER A 141 11.60 -49.87 21.81
CA SER A 141 11.05 -50.72 22.87
C SER A 141 10.70 -52.09 22.32
N LYS A 142 11.65 -53.01 22.53
CA LYS A 142 11.42 -54.46 22.58
C LYS A 142 10.33 -54.75 23.62
N LEU A 143 9.27 -55.46 23.24
CA LEU A 143 8.72 -56.50 24.11
C LEU A 143 7.96 -57.55 23.30
N SER A 144 8.52 -58.74 23.41
CA SER A 144 8.11 -60.05 22.96
C SER A 144 6.74 -60.49 23.45
N HIS A 145 5.93 -61.08 22.56
CA HIS A 145 5.12 -62.26 22.85
C HIS A 145 5.01 -63.15 21.60
N PRO A 146 5.32 -64.46 21.69
CA PRO A 146 5.11 -65.42 20.60
C PRO A 146 3.86 -66.28 20.82
N LEU A 147 3.44 -66.94 19.71
CA LEU A 147 2.46 -68.03 19.58
C LEU A 147 0.98 -67.57 19.60
N SER A 148 0.06 -68.07 18.76
CA SER A 148 0.02 -69.35 18.08
C SER A 148 -0.86 -69.30 16.82
N ILE A 149 -0.49 -70.11 15.84
CA ILE A 149 -1.23 -70.44 14.61
C ILE A 149 -2.41 -71.35 14.97
N ALA A 150 -3.62 -71.02 14.50
CA ALA A 150 -4.64 -71.98 14.08
C ALA A 150 -5.79 -71.26 13.34
N ALA A 151 -5.87 -71.48 12.02
CA ALA A 151 -7.15 -71.55 11.29
C ALA A 151 -7.79 -72.94 11.59
N PRO A 152 -9.04 -73.31 11.19
CA PRO A 152 -9.86 -72.67 10.15
C PRO A 152 -11.41 -72.72 10.40
N HIS A 153 -12.14 -72.25 9.38
CA HIS A 153 -13.52 -72.61 8.97
C HIS A 153 -14.75 -71.85 9.54
N HIS A 154 -15.38 -71.14 8.59
CA HIS A 154 -16.83 -70.98 8.30
C HIS A 154 -17.81 -70.69 9.46
N THR A 155 -18.59 -69.62 9.33
CA THR A 155 -20.07 -69.62 9.14
C THR A 155 -20.65 -68.22 9.41
N THR A 156 -21.31 -67.63 8.41
CA THR A 156 -22.22 -66.49 8.53
C THR A 156 -23.43 -66.84 9.39
N PRO A 157 -23.93 -65.93 10.24
CA PRO A 157 -25.23 -65.35 9.89
C PRO A 157 -25.40 -63.86 10.23
N SER A 158 -26.26 -63.26 9.40
CA SER A 158 -26.99 -62.02 9.61
C SER A 158 -27.67 -61.96 10.98
N GLY A 159 -27.54 -60.82 11.68
CA GLY A 159 -28.17 -60.62 12.98
C GLY A 159 -28.03 -59.17 13.48
N SER A 160 -29.05 -58.38 13.20
CA SER A 160 -29.31 -57.03 13.71
C SER A 160 -29.13 -56.88 15.23
N ILE A 161 -28.32 -55.93 15.68
CA ILE A 161 -28.48 -55.28 16.99
C ILE A 161 -28.24 -53.78 16.82
N SER A 162 -29.36 -53.05 16.86
CA SER A 162 -29.43 -51.61 17.03
C SER A 162 -28.98 -51.26 18.45
N GLY A 163 -27.81 -50.63 18.57
CA GLY A 163 -27.22 -50.16 19.82
C GLY A 163 -27.12 -48.64 19.83
N SER A 164 -28.20 -48.01 20.32
CA SER A 164 -28.31 -46.60 20.67
C SER A 164 -27.21 -46.18 21.67
N MET A 165 -26.44 -45.14 21.34
CA MET A 165 -25.91 -44.19 22.32
C MET A 165 -25.94 -42.78 21.73
N TYR A 166 -26.96 -42.03 22.13
CA TYR A 166 -27.06 -40.58 21.95
C TYR A 166 -26.15 -39.91 22.98
N LEU A 167 -25.12 -39.19 22.53
CA LEU A 167 -24.47 -38.16 23.34
C LEU A 167 -25.03 -36.80 22.90
N SER A 168 -26.02 -36.36 23.67
CA SER A 168 -26.65 -35.05 23.62
C SER A 168 -25.68 -33.99 24.12
N ASN A 169 -25.16 -33.14 23.23
CA ASN A 169 -24.60 -31.84 23.63
C ASN A 169 -25.64 -30.76 23.33
N SER A 170 -26.43 -30.46 24.36
CA SER A 170 -27.32 -29.31 24.41
C SER A 170 -26.47 -28.05 24.66
N VAL A 171 -26.41 -27.15 23.69
CA VAL A 171 -25.91 -25.79 23.87
C VAL A 171 -27.10 -24.87 23.67
N ALA A 172 -27.44 -24.12 24.72
CA ALA A 172 -28.55 -23.17 24.75
C ALA A 172 -28.36 -22.04 23.72
N PRO A 173 -29.43 -21.55 23.07
CA PRO A 173 -29.34 -20.42 22.16
C PRO A 173 -29.30 -19.09 22.94
N TYR A 174 -28.23 -18.32 22.77
CA TYR A 174 -28.20 -16.91 23.15
C TYR A 174 -28.87 -16.05 22.08
N PRO A 175 -29.69 -15.04 22.45
CA PRO A 175 -30.35 -14.16 21.49
C PRO A 175 -29.34 -13.18 20.86
N SER A 176 -29.27 -13.19 19.53
CA SER A 176 -28.51 -12.21 18.74
C SER A 176 -29.17 -10.82 18.81
N PRO A 177 -28.39 -9.73 19.00
CA PRO A 177 -28.93 -8.37 18.91
C PRO A 177 -29.17 -7.98 17.44
N THR A 178 -30.36 -7.45 17.18
CA THR A 178 -30.78 -6.81 15.93
C THR A 178 -29.89 -5.59 15.60
N PRO A 179 -29.33 -5.48 14.38
CA PRO A 179 -28.64 -4.26 13.96
C PRO A 179 -29.67 -3.19 13.54
N SER A 180 -29.67 -2.07 14.26
CA SER A 180 -30.41 -0.86 13.93
C SER A 180 -29.95 -0.29 12.59
N SER A 181 -30.89 -0.12 11.66
CA SER A 181 -30.68 0.58 10.40
C SER A 181 -30.62 2.10 10.63
N ILE A 182 -29.46 2.70 10.41
CA ILE A 182 -29.35 4.15 10.18
C ILE A 182 -28.68 4.32 8.82
N PHE A 183 -29.51 4.50 7.80
CA PHE A 183 -29.09 5.08 6.52
C PHE A 183 -30.27 5.91 6.01
N ASP A 184 -30.36 7.14 6.49
CA ASP A 184 -31.26 8.15 5.95
C ASP A 184 -30.66 8.69 4.65
N SER A 185 -31.45 8.64 3.58
CA SER A 185 -31.18 9.32 2.32
C SER A 185 -31.94 10.65 2.34
N PRO A 186 -31.32 11.81 2.03
CA PRO A 186 -32.08 13.00 1.76
C PRO A 186 -32.45 13.03 0.26
N GLN A 187 -33.74 12.86 -0.01
CA GLN A 187 -34.35 13.36 -1.24
C GLN A 187 -34.40 14.90 -1.20
N GLY A 188 -34.24 15.50 -2.38
CA GLY A 188 -34.13 16.94 -2.55
C GLY A 188 -35.45 17.70 -2.37
N LEU A 189 -35.29 18.99 -2.07
CA LEU A 189 -36.30 20.01 -2.29
C LEU A 189 -35.63 21.25 -2.89
N SER A 190 -36.16 21.68 -4.03
CA SER A 190 -36.00 23.01 -4.61
C SER A 190 -36.51 24.08 -3.64
N GLY A 191 -35.82 25.21 -3.55
CA GLY A 191 -36.31 26.37 -2.79
C GLY A 191 -35.36 27.55 -2.86
N ALA A 192 -35.84 28.63 -3.46
CA ALA A 192 -35.11 29.83 -3.84
C ALA A 192 -34.69 30.75 -2.68
N LEU A 193 -33.79 31.71 -3.04
CA LEU A 193 -33.54 33.03 -2.42
C LEU A 193 -32.89 33.08 -1.03
N ALA A 194 -31.68 33.66 -0.96
CA ALA A 194 -31.44 35.00 -0.39
C ALA A 194 -29.96 35.17 0.01
N SER A 195 -29.44 36.33 -0.36
CA SER A 195 -28.11 36.85 -0.06
C SER A 195 -27.89 36.99 1.45
N HIS A 196 -26.77 36.47 1.97
CA HIS A 196 -26.19 37.00 3.21
C HIS A 196 -24.66 36.97 3.14
N SER A 197 -24.11 38.16 2.93
CA SER A 197 -22.72 38.51 3.15
C SER A 197 -22.39 38.36 4.64
N PHE A 198 -21.44 37.48 4.97
CA PHE A 198 -20.84 37.45 6.30
C PHE A 198 -19.44 38.08 6.23
N SER A 199 -19.38 39.33 6.66
CA SER A 199 -18.16 40.08 6.94
C SER A 199 -17.60 39.61 8.27
N TYR A 200 -16.48 38.89 8.27
CA TYR A 200 -15.69 38.67 9.48
C TYR A 200 -14.62 39.75 9.59
N SER A 201 -14.97 40.79 10.34
CA SER A 201 -14.04 41.70 11.00
C SER A 201 -13.31 40.94 12.11
N LEU A 202 -11.99 40.85 12.03
CA LEU A 202 -11.14 40.40 13.14
C LEU A 202 -10.17 41.54 13.50
N SER A 203 -10.50 42.13 14.63
CA SER A 203 -9.84 43.23 15.30
C SER A 203 -8.38 42.93 15.63
N ARG A 204 -7.54 43.94 15.39
CA ARG A 204 -6.19 44.10 15.94
C ARG A 204 -6.25 44.05 17.47
N THR A 205 -5.49 43.14 18.07
CA THR A 205 -4.94 43.34 19.41
C THR A 205 -3.43 43.28 19.30
N GLY A 206 -2.81 44.46 19.45
CA GLY A 206 -1.37 44.61 19.55
C GLY A 206 -0.86 44.04 20.87
N CYS A 207 0.33 43.46 20.82
CA CYS A 207 1.15 43.27 21.99
C CYS A 207 2.58 43.68 21.62
N HIS A 208 2.95 44.89 22.03
CA HIS A 208 4.33 45.34 22.08
C HIS A 208 5.09 44.48 23.08
N ARG A 209 6.20 43.86 22.65
CA ARG A 209 7.25 43.47 23.59
C ARG A 209 8.60 43.92 23.07
N THR A 210 9.14 44.88 23.79
CA THR A 210 10.44 45.49 23.63
C THR A 210 11.55 44.63 24.24
N LEU A 211 12.74 44.77 23.66
CA LEU A 211 14.08 44.63 24.25
C LEU A 211 14.49 43.24 24.80
N LYS A 212 15.53 42.66 24.21
CA LYS A 212 16.90 42.82 24.74
C LYS A 212 17.95 42.28 23.77
N GLU A 213 18.76 43.23 23.33
CA GLU A 213 20.06 43.08 22.70
C GLU A 213 21.04 42.38 23.65
N SER A 214 21.79 41.40 23.15
CA SER A 214 22.96 40.85 23.85
C SER A 214 24.06 40.58 22.84
N ARG A 215 24.88 41.62 22.66
CA ARG A 215 26.23 41.53 22.11
C ARG A 215 27.07 40.58 22.97
N LYS A 216 27.58 39.50 22.36
CA LYS A 216 28.80 38.83 22.81
C LYS A 216 29.88 39.00 21.75
N LYS A 217 30.84 39.86 22.07
CA LYS A 217 32.21 39.87 21.53
C LYS A 217 32.99 38.69 22.16
N VAL A 218 34.18 38.43 21.61
CA VAL A 218 35.23 37.43 21.97
C VAL A 218 35.22 36.25 20.99
N GLY A 219 36.29 35.87 20.29
CA GLY A 219 37.67 36.35 20.31
C GLY A 219 38.41 35.85 19.06
N LYS A 220 39.37 36.66 18.62
CA LYS A 220 40.26 36.45 17.48
C LYS A 220 41.43 35.57 17.95
N VAL A 221 41.57 34.37 17.40
CA VAL A 221 42.79 33.56 17.56
C VAL A 221 43.45 33.42 16.19
N HIS A 222 44.60 34.07 16.03
CA HIS A 222 45.56 33.80 14.98
C HIS A 222 46.41 32.60 15.41
N SER A 223 46.51 31.58 14.56
CA SER A 223 47.60 30.61 14.65
C SER A 223 48.00 30.21 13.23
N LYS A 224 49.14 30.77 12.81
CA LYS A 224 49.89 30.36 11.62
C LYS A 224 50.65 29.08 11.98
N SER A 225 50.45 28.01 11.22
CA SER A 225 51.41 26.90 11.15
C SER A 225 51.54 26.44 9.71
N LYS A 226 52.77 26.49 9.21
CA LYS A 226 53.24 25.98 7.90
C LYS A 226 53.26 24.44 7.88
N PRO A 227 53.28 23.82 6.69
CA PRO A 227 53.03 22.39 6.51
C PRO A 227 54.33 21.55 6.58
N PRO A 228 54.24 20.24 6.88
CA PRO A 228 55.30 19.30 6.55
C PRO A 228 55.06 18.70 5.17
N THR A 229 56.07 18.85 4.33
CA THR A 229 56.28 18.16 3.06
C THR A 229 56.63 16.70 3.35
N LEU A 230 55.81 15.75 2.87
CA LEU A 230 56.26 14.38 2.63
C LEU A 230 55.74 13.93 1.26
N SER A 231 56.72 13.72 0.38
CA SER A 231 56.64 13.04 -0.90
C SER A 231 56.47 11.56 -0.69
N GLU A 232 55.40 10.95 -1.20
CA GLU A 232 55.41 9.52 -1.49
C GLU A 232 54.52 9.18 -2.70
N SER A 233 55.13 8.41 -3.58
CA SER A 233 54.71 8.08 -4.93
C SER A 233 53.51 7.12 -4.89
N ALA A 234 52.35 7.58 -5.38
CA ALA A 234 51.22 6.71 -5.69
C ALA A 234 50.90 6.86 -7.18
N ALA A 235 51.06 5.74 -7.90
CA ALA A 235 50.78 5.61 -9.31
C ALA A 235 49.39 6.15 -9.67
N THR A 236 49.35 7.03 -10.67
CA THR A 236 48.15 7.57 -11.29
C THR A 236 47.34 6.43 -11.93
N ALA A 237 46.48 5.79 -11.13
CA ALA A 237 45.39 5.00 -11.67
C ALA A 237 44.44 5.96 -12.38
N ALA A 238 44.18 5.71 -13.66
CA ALA A 238 43.23 6.47 -14.44
C ALA A 238 41.88 6.54 -13.69
N PRO A 239 41.23 7.73 -13.64
CA PRO A 239 39.95 7.86 -12.97
C PRO A 239 38.96 6.84 -13.57
N PRO A 240 38.22 6.09 -12.74
CA PRO A 240 37.23 5.15 -13.23
C PRO A 240 36.27 5.89 -14.16
N ALA A 241 36.03 5.33 -15.35
CA ALA A 241 35.06 5.85 -16.31
C ALA A 241 33.74 6.15 -15.58
N PRO A 242 33.04 7.27 -15.90
CA PRO A 242 31.86 7.71 -15.17
C PRO A 242 30.87 6.57 -15.08
N THR A 243 30.80 5.98 -13.89
CA THR A 243 29.92 4.89 -13.55
C THR A 243 28.54 5.29 -14.00
N THR A 244 27.93 4.49 -14.87
CA THR A 244 26.55 4.63 -15.33
C THR A 244 25.69 4.66 -14.07
N LEU A 245 25.36 5.87 -13.59
CA LEU A 245 24.62 6.05 -12.34
C LEU A 245 23.28 5.34 -12.51
N ASP A 246 23.09 4.24 -11.79
CA ASP A 246 21.84 3.49 -11.80
C ASP A 246 20.71 4.44 -11.38
N PRO A 247 19.81 4.83 -12.29
CA PRO A 247 18.75 5.80 -12.00
C PRO A 247 17.83 5.32 -10.88
N SER A 248 17.77 4.01 -10.63
CA SER A 248 16.98 3.37 -9.58
C SER A 248 17.47 3.70 -8.18
N ARG A 249 18.73 4.12 -8.03
CA ARG A 249 19.35 4.44 -6.73
C ARG A 249 19.30 5.94 -6.39
N LEU A 250 18.92 6.78 -7.34
CA LEU A 250 18.90 8.23 -7.15
C LEU A 250 17.56 8.64 -6.55
N ARG A 251 17.54 8.81 -5.22
CA ARG A 251 16.37 9.32 -4.49
C ARG A 251 16.65 10.71 -3.99
N ILE A 252 15.69 11.61 -4.15
CA ILE A 252 15.74 12.95 -3.56
C ILE A 252 15.40 12.80 -2.06
N PRO A 253 16.32 13.19 -1.15
CA PRO A 253 16.12 13.16 0.29
C PRO A 253 14.94 14.00 0.69
N ASP A 254 14.45 13.78 1.90
CA ASP A 254 13.46 14.68 2.47
C ASP A 254 14.13 16.02 2.81
N THR A 255 13.49 17.09 2.34
CA THR A 255 13.95 18.47 2.46
C THR A 255 13.24 19.12 3.63
N HIS A 256 13.99 19.76 4.53
CA HIS A 256 13.42 20.38 5.73
C HIS A 256 13.51 21.91 5.73
N SER A 257 14.49 22.47 5.02
CA SER A 257 14.74 23.92 4.95
C SER A 257 14.96 24.43 3.52
N LEU A 258 15.01 25.76 3.38
CA LEU A 258 15.46 26.45 2.17
C LEU A 258 16.91 26.08 1.82
N ASP A 259 17.79 26.00 2.81
CA ASP A 259 19.20 25.65 2.60
C ASP A 259 19.38 24.26 2.00
N ASP A 260 18.56 23.28 2.43
CA ASP A 260 18.52 21.96 1.80
C ASP A 260 18.14 22.07 0.31
N CYS A 261 17.18 22.94 -0.04
CA CYS A 261 16.77 23.17 -1.42
C CYS A 261 17.92 23.73 -2.26
N ILE A 262 18.57 24.78 -1.75
CA ILE A 262 19.69 25.46 -2.41
C ILE A 262 20.83 24.48 -2.62
N ARG A 263 21.20 23.75 -1.56
CA ARG A 263 22.28 22.74 -1.61
C ARG A 263 22.00 21.65 -2.63
N PHE A 264 20.81 21.03 -2.58
CA PHE A 264 20.46 19.98 -3.54
C PHE A 264 20.38 20.50 -4.98
N TRP A 265 19.88 21.72 -5.17
CA TRP A 265 19.69 22.29 -6.50
C TRP A 265 20.99 22.72 -7.18
N GLU A 266 21.89 23.35 -6.43
CA GLU A 266 23.13 23.91 -6.97
C GLU A 266 24.29 22.92 -6.98
N GLN A 267 24.45 22.17 -5.90
CA GLN A 267 25.63 21.35 -5.64
C GLN A 267 25.32 19.85 -5.71
N GLY A 268 24.13 19.46 -5.25
CA GLY A 268 23.85 18.07 -4.87
C GLY A 268 24.31 17.77 -3.44
N ASP A 269 24.09 16.55 -2.99
CA ASP A 269 24.57 16.01 -1.73
C ASP A 269 24.76 14.48 -1.84
N GLU A 270 25.97 14.07 -2.21
CA GLU A 270 26.33 12.65 -2.35
C GLU A 270 26.04 11.85 -1.07
N ARG A 271 26.32 12.43 0.11
CA ARG A 271 26.11 11.76 1.40
C ARG A 271 24.65 11.44 1.68
N ARG A 272 23.73 12.21 1.11
CA ARG A 272 22.28 11.98 1.22
C ARG A 272 21.71 11.24 0.00
N GLY A 273 22.53 10.90 -1.00
CA GLY A 273 22.08 10.15 -2.19
C GLY A 273 21.73 11.02 -3.41
N VAL A 274 22.17 12.28 -3.45
CA VAL A 274 22.00 13.20 -4.59
C VAL A 274 23.38 13.58 -5.14
N PRO A 275 24.11 12.70 -5.84
CA PRO A 275 25.46 13.00 -6.30
C PRO A 275 25.52 14.11 -7.36
N LEU A 276 24.41 14.42 -8.02
CA LEU A 276 24.31 15.44 -9.06
C LEU A 276 23.34 16.54 -8.65
N ALA A 277 23.72 17.80 -8.88
CA ALA A 277 22.87 18.96 -8.71
C ALA A 277 21.52 18.80 -9.43
N LEU A 278 20.40 19.03 -8.72
CA LEU A 278 19.06 18.76 -9.25
C LEU A 278 18.72 19.57 -10.51
N LYS A 279 19.38 20.72 -10.74
CA LYS A 279 19.21 21.50 -11.98
C LYS A 279 19.67 20.76 -13.25
N LEU A 280 20.60 19.81 -13.11
CA LEU A 280 21.14 19.00 -14.21
C LEU A 280 20.33 17.72 -14.43
N TRP A 281 19.44 17.34 -13.50
CA TRP A 281 18.72 16.06 -13.60
C TRP A 281 17.90 15.88 -14.89
N PRO A 282 17.20 16.90 -15.44
CA PRO A 282 16.42 16.72 -16.67
C PRO A 282 17.25 16.31 -17.90
N THR A 283 18.56 16.61 -17.92
CA THR A 283 19.43 16.20 -19.04
C THR A 283 19.89 14.75 -18.89
N THR A 284 20.06 14.28 -17.65
CA THR A 284 20.56 12.93 -17.35
C THR A 284 19.45 11.90 -17.13
N PHE A 285 18.29 12.33 -16.61
CA PHE A 285 17.19 11.47 -16.18
C PHE A 285 15.85 11.94 -16.73
N LYS A 286 15.02 10.99 -17.19
CA LYS A 286 13.64 11.28 -17.60
C LYS A 286 12.74 11.30 -16.34
N PRO A 287 12.18 12.46 -15.93
CA PRO A 287 11.37 12.54 -14.71
C PRO A 287 10.13 11.61 -14.73
N ALA A 288 9.61 11.31 -15.93
CA ALA A 288 8.47 10.40 -16.11
C ALA A 288 8.73 8.96 -15.60
N ALA A 289 10.00 8.53 -15.53
CA ALA A 289 10.34 7.22 -14.99
C ALA A 289 10.15 7.12 -13.46
N TYR A 290 10.13 8.26 -12.76
CA TYR A 290 10.12 8.33 -11.30
C TYR A 290 9.08 9.33 -10.80
N ARG A 291 7.81 8.93 -10.80
CA ARG A 291 6.69 9.83 -10.46
C ARG A 291 6.83 10.52 -9.09
N SER A 292 7.32 9.82 -8.06
CA SER A 292 7.53 10.42 -6.73
C SER A 292 8.64 11.47 -6.75
N GLU A 293 9.77 11.15 -7.38
CA GLU A 293 10.94 12.03 -7.47
C GLU A 293 10.64 13.24 -8.36
N ALA A 294 9.86 13.07 -9.43
CA ALA A 294 9.41 14.17 -10.27
C ALA A 294 8.57 15.20 -9.48
N VAL A 295 7.76 14.72 -8.52
CA VAL A 295 6.99 15.61 -7.63
C VAL A 295 7.92 16.35 -6.66
N LYS A 296 8.89 15.67 -6.04
CA LYS A 296 9.88 16.30 -5.15
C LYS A 296 10.73 17.33 -5.91
N TRP A 297 11.27 16.94 -7.05
CA TRP A 297 12.03 17.81 -7.96
C TRP A 297 11.22 19.03 -8.38
N GLY A 298 9.96 18.85 -8.79
CA GLY A 298 9.10 19.97 -9.18
C GLY A 298 8.85 20.96 -8.04
N LYS A 299 8.71 20.48 -6.80
CA LYS A 299 8.58 21.35 -5.62
C LYS A 299 9.88 22.13 -5.34
N ILE A 300 11.03 21.45 -5.31
CA ILE A 300 12.33 22.11 -5.11
C ILE A 300 12.59 23.14 -6.22
N LYS A 301 12.31 22.79 -7.48
CA LYS A 301 12.42 23.72 -8.62
C LYS A 301 11.61 24.99 -8.41
N ASN A 302 10.37 24.87 -7.93
CA ASN A 302 9.51 26.03 -7.69
C ASN A 302 10.05 26.91 -6.54
N VAL A 303 10.56 26.30 -5.46
CA VAL A 303 11.20 27.05 -4.36
C VAL A 303 12.44 27.79 -4.86
N MET A 304 13.27 27.14 -5.65
CA MET A 304 14.49 27.74 -6.20
C MET A 304 14.21 28.83 -7.22
N HIS A 305 13.16 28.70 -8.02
CA HIS A 305 12.72 29.75 -8.92
C HIS A 305 12.25 30.99 -8.14
N GLU A 306 11.45 30.80 -7.09
CA GLU A 306 11.03 31.91 -6.22
C GLU A 306 12.24 32.61 -5.58
N PHE A 307 13.16 31.83 -4.99
CA PHE A 307 14.36 32.36 -4.34
C PHE A 307 15.25 33.15 -5.32
N LYS A 308 15.46 32.64 -6.55
CA LYS A 308 16.37 33.26 -7.52
C LYS A 308 15.76 34.43 -8.27
N GLU A 309 14.55 34.26 -8.78
CA GLU A 309 13.95 35.21 -9.73
C GLU A 309 13.13 36.29 -9.01
N ILE A 310 12.50 35.96 -7.88
CA ILE A 310 11.64 36.90 -7.14
C ILE A 310 12.41 37.58 -6.01
N CYS A 311 13.23 36.82 -5.27
CA CYS A 311 14.02 37.35 -4.15
C CYS A 311 15.51 37.54 -4.49
N HIS A 312 15.86 37.54 -5.79
CA HIS A 312 17.21 37.83 -6.28
C HIS A 312 18.37 37.03 -5.63
N SER A 313 18.08 35.82 -5.13
CA SER A 313 19.00 35.00 -4.33
C SER A 313 19.46 35.63 -3.01
N ASP A 314 18.68 36.57 -2.46
CA ASP A 314 18.90 37.22 -1.18
C ASP A 314 18.03 36.57 -0.09
N HIS A 315 18.66 36.16 1.01
CA HIS A 315 17.97 35.53 2.13
C HIS A 315 17.11 36.51 2.92
N ASP A 316 17.50 37.77 3.02
CA ASP A 316 16.76 38.79 3.77
C ASP A 316 15.50 39.21 3.00
N GLU A 317 15.59 39.33 1.67
CA GLU A 317 14.40 39.54 0.81
C GLU A 317 13.45 38.34 0.90
N PHE A 318 14.00 37.12 0.87
CA PHE A 318 13.20 35.90 0.99
C PHE A 318 12.50 35.80 2.35
N GLU A 319 13.18 36.12 3.44
CA GLU A 319 12.60 36.11 4.80
C GLU A 319 11.57 37.24 4.97
N THR A 320 11.72 38.36 4.27
CA THR A 320 10.72 39.44 4.24
C THR A 320 9.43 39.00 3.56
N GLU A 321 9.52 38.30 2.42
CA GLU A 321 8.36 37.79 1.68
C GLU A 321 7.75 36.55 2.36
N TYR A 322 8.56 35.71 2.99
CA TYR A 322 8.17 34.43 3.60
C TYR A 322 8.63 34.29 5.06
N PRO A 323 8.14 35.14 5.99
CA PRO A 323 8.67 35.23 7.34
C PRO A 323 8.49 33.95 8.17
N GLY A 324 9.59 33.47 8.74
CA GLY A 324 9.68 32.30 9.61
C GLY A 324 9.53 30.95 8.89
N LEU A 325 9.50 30.94 7.55
CA LEU A 325 9.24 29.73 6.76
C LEU A 325 10.50 29.06 6.20
N SER A 326 11.67 29.70 6.31
CA SER A 326 12.96 29.18 5.84
C SER A 326 13.30 27.78 6.38
N ASN A 327 12.85 27.45 7.60
CA ASN A 327 13.05 26.13 8.23
C ASN A 327 11.80 25.21 8.21
N GLN A 328 10.77 25.56 7.43
CA GLN A 328 9.48 24.85 7.42
C GLN A 328 9.06 24.49 5.98
N TYR A 329 9.85 23.64 5.31
CA TYR A 329 9.72 23.35 3.87
C TYR A 329 8.28 23.07 3.38
N ALA A 330 7.49 22.27 4.11
CA ALA A 330 6.12 21.96 3.73
C ALA A 330 5.20 23.21 3.73
N LYS A 331 5.37 24.08 4.73
CA LYS A 331 4.62 25.36 4.81
C LYS A 331 5.12 26.33 3.76
N LEU A 332 6.44 26.38 3.53
CA LEU A 332 7.05 27.20 2.50
C LEU A 332 6.51 26.87 1.09
N CYS A 333 6.47 25.59 0.71
CA CYS A 333 5.89 25.16 -0.57
C CYS A 333 4.43 25.60 -0.74
N LYS A 334 3.65 25.58 0.35
CA LYS A 334 2.24 26.02 0.33
C LYS A 334 2.15 27.54 0.16
N ALA A 335 2.96 28.31 0.88
CA ALA A 335 3.02 29.77 0.77
C ALA A 335 3.40 30.21 -0.65
N ILE A 336 4.47 29.63 -1.22
CA ILE A 336 4.89 29.90 -2.60
C ILE A 336 3.79 29.53 -3.61
N SER A 337 3.11 28.41 -3.42
CA SER A 337 1.99 28.02 -4.31
C SER A 337 0.83 29.03 -4.27
N ILE A 338 0.56 29.62 -3.11
CA ILE A 338 -0.46 30.66 -2.94
C ILE A 338 0.01 31.96 -3.62
N ALA A 339 1.25 32.38 -3.40
CA ALA A 339 1.84 33.57 -4.01
C ALA A 339 1.83 33.48 -5.55
N ARG A 340 2.26 32.34 -6.11
CA ARG A 340 2.22 32.07 -7.56
C ARG A 340 0.81 32.06 -8.14
N LYS A 341 -0.17 31.57 -7.37
CA LYS A 341 -1.57 31.63 -7.77
C LYS A 341 -2.09 33.08 -7.79
N ALA A 342 -1.71 33.89 -6.80
CA ALA A 342 -2.07 35.31 -6.74
C ALA A 342 -1.47 36.11 -7.91
N ARG A 343 -0.26 35.76 -8.36
CA ARG A 343 0.39 36.35 -9.55
C ARG A 343 -0.14 35.83 -10.90
N GLY A 344 -1.04 34.84 -10.90
CA GLY A 344 -1.60 34.26 -12.12
C GLY A 344 -0.68 33.29 -12.87
N GLU A 345 0.46 32.90 -12.28
CA GLU A 345 1.38 31.93 -12.88
C GLU A 345 0.85 30.49 -12.82
N LEU A 346 0.05 30.20 -11.80
CA LEU A 346 -0.50 28.86 -11.59
C LEU A 346 -1.93 28.80 -12.13
N GLN A 347 -2.09 28.26 -13.34
CA GLN A 347 -3.41 27.93 -13.86
C GLN A 347 -4.02 26.77 -13.06
N GLU A 348 -5.23 26.96 -12.52
CA GLU A 348 -5.95 25.85 -11.92
C GLU A 348 -6.25 24.82 -13.00
N ARG A 349 -5.71 23.61 -12.80
CA ARG A 349 -6.08 22.48 -13.65
C ARG A 349 -7.60 22.32 -13.53
N PRO A 350 -8.37 22.42 -14.63
CA PRO A 350 -9.82 22.30 -14.57
C PRO A 350 -10.14 20.98 -13.89
N ARG A 351 -10.89 21.05 -12.78
CA ARG A 351 -11.36 19.85 -12.09
C ARG A 351 -12.15 19.05 -13.13
N LYS A 352 -11.70 17.82 -13.41
CA LYS A 352 -12.40 16.91 -14.30
C LYS A 352 -13.81 16.74 -13.73
N LYS A 353 -14.82 17.34 -14.37
CA LYS A 353 -16.22 17.23 -13.94
C LYS A 353 -16.49 15.74 -13.73
N GLN A 354 -16.87 15.36 -12.50
CA GLN A 354 -17.33 14.01 -12.26
C GLN A 354 -18.49 13.79 -13.24
N ARG A 355 -18.37 12.78 -14.10
CA ARG A 355 -19.50 12.33 -14.91
C ARG A 355 -20.50 11.76 -13.90
N ASN A 356 -21.60 12.47 -13.70
CA ASN A 356 -22.75 11.97 -12.98
C ASN A 356 -23.36 10.78 -13.72
#